data_AF-A0A3D1M6D9-F1
#
_entry.id   AF-A0A3D1M6D9-F1
#
_cell.length_a   1.000
_cell.length_b   1.000
_cell.length_c   1.000
_cell.angle_alpha   90.00
_cell.angle_beta   90.00
_cell.angle_gamma   90.00
#
_symmetry.space_group_name_H-M   'P 1'
#
loop_
_entity.id
_entity.type
_entity.pdbx_description
1 polymer ?
#
loop_
_entity_poly.entity_id
_entity_poly.type
_entity_poly.pdbx_seq_one_letter_code
_entity_poly.pdbx_strand_id
1 'polypeptide(L)'
;MKVLMINGSRREHGCTEAALRFVAEALKEEGIDSEIIFVGTDSVNGNLNALVKALKEKCTEADGFVFGSPVYYASPSGEIQVVLDRLFSMAGDEMKYKPAAVVTSARRAGTTASLDVLAKYPSINEMPIVTSCYWPMVHGKKPEDVQKDEEGVYV
;
A
#
# COMPACT_ATOMS: atom_id res chain seq x y z
N MET A 1 -1.07 -4.67 -18.36
CA MET A 1 -0.59 -3.75 -17.31
C MET A 1 -0.39 -4.55 -16.04
N LYS A 2 0.60 -4.20 -15.22
CA LYS A 2 0.87 -4.85 -13.94
C LYS A 2 0.91 -3.82 -12.80
N VAL A 3 0.12 -4.03 -11.76
CA VAL A 3 0.11 -3.17 -10.56
C VAL A 3 0.85 -3.84 -9.41
N LEU A 4 1.84 -3.15 -8.85
CA LEU A 4 2.59 -3.62 -7.69
C LEU A 4 1.98 -3.06 -6.40
N MET A 5 1.55 -3.93 -5.51
CA MET A 5 0.89 -3.56 -4.26
C MET A 5 1.79 -3.89 -3.08
N ILE A 6 2.09 -2.90 -2.22
CA ILE A 6 2.99 -3.08 -1.08
C ILE A 6 2.19 -3.17 0.20
N ASN A 7 2.25 -4.33 0.87
CA ASN A 7 1.64 -4.55 2.16
C ASN A 7 2.62 -4.25 3.29
N GLY A 8 2.47 -3.04 3.85
CA GLY A 8 3.23 -2.51 4.98
C GLY A 8 2.91 -3.09 6.36
N SER A 9 2.12 -4.15 6.45
CA SER A 9 1.69 -4.72 7.72
C SER A 9 2.83 -5.42 8.47
N ARG A 10 2.64 -5.64 9.78
CA ARG A 10 3.47 -6.56 10.59
C ARG A 10 3.08 -8.03 10.39
N ARG A 11 1.93 -8.27 9.79
CA ARG A 11 1.36 -9.60 9.53
C ARG A 11 0.96 -9.68 8.07
N GLU A 12 1.39 -10.74 7.40
CA GLU A 12 1.13 -10.96 5.98
C GLU A 12 -0.38 -10.99 5.72
N HIS A 13 -1.12 -11.86 6.39
CA HIS A 13 -2.56 -12.01 6.19
C HIS A 13 -3.38 -11.17 7.18
N GLY A 14 -3.17 -9.85 7.17
CA GLY A 14 -3.86 -8.88 8.03
C GLY A 14 -5.00 -8.11 7.35
N CYS A 15 -5.58 -7.11 8.04
CA CYS A 15 -6.62 -6.25 7.47
C CYS A 15 -6.12 -5.44 6.25
N THR A 16 -4.86 -5.01 6.26
CA THR A 16 -4.23 -4.33 5.12
C THR A 16 -4.18 -5.23 3.88
N GLU A 17 -3.84 -6.52 4.06
CA GLU A 17 -3.87 -7.50 2.98
C GLU A 17 -5.28 -7.69 2.43
N ALA A 18 -6.28 -7.78 3.32
CA ALA A 18 -7.68 -7.88 2.90
C ALA A 18 -8.10 -6.66 2.06
N ALA A 19 -7.72 -5.44 2.47
CA ALA A 19 -7.97 -4.22 1.70
C ALA A 19 -7.29 -4.25 0.32
N LEU A 20 -6.02 -4.68 0.26
CA LEU A 20 -5.29 -4.82 -1.01
C LEU A 20 -5.90 -5.89 -1.92
N ARG A 21 -6.53 -6.93 -1.36
CA ARG A 21 -7.23 -7.95 -2.14
C ARG A 21 -8.50 -7.42 -2.79
N PHE A 22 -9.25 -6.54 -2.13
CA PHE A 22 -10.36 -5.84 -2.78
C PHE A 22 -9.88 -5.02 -3.99
N VAL A 23 -8.76 -4.32 -3.86
CA VAL A 23 -8.15 -3.60 -4.98
C VAL A 23 -7.69 -4.58 -6.08
N ALA A 24 -7.08 -5.70 -5.71
CA ALA A 24 -6.65 -6.73 -6.65
C ALA A 24 -7.82 -7.34 -7.44
N GLU A 25 -8.95 -7.59 -6.77
CA GLU A 25 -10.17 -8.11 -7.37
C GLU A 25 -10.76 -7.12 -8.38
N ALA A 26 -10.88 -5.84 -8.01
CA ALA A 26 -11.33 -4.79 -8.93
C ALA A 26 -10.40 -4.62 -10.15
N LEU A 27 -9.07 -4.65 -9.94
CA LEU A 27 -8.10 -4.62 -11.04
C LEU A 27 -8.24 -5.83 -11.98
N LYS A 28 -8.47 -7.01 -11.40
CA LYS A 28 -8.64 -8.25 -12.16
C LYS A 28 -9.90 -8.22 -13.01
N GLU A 29 -11.00 -7.65 -12.53
CA GLU A 29 -12.24 -7.46 -13.30
C GLU A 29 -12.02 -6.60 -14.56
N GLU A 30 -11.10 -5.64 -14.48
CA GLU A 30 -10.65 -4.80 -15.60
C GLU A 30 -9.53 -5.45 -16.44
N GLY A 31 -9.17 -6.71 -16.18
CA GLY A 31 -8.12 -7.44 -16.90
C GLY A 31 -6.70 -6.95 -16.59
N ILE A 32 -6.49 -6.28 -15.46
CA ILE A 32 -5.19 -5.78 -15.01
C ILE A 32 -4.57 -6.78 -14.02
N ASP A 33 -3.32 -7.18 -14.30
CA ASP A 33 -2.58 -8.08 -13.41
C ASP A 33 -2.08 -7.32 -12.18
N SER A 34 -1.99 -7.99 -11.04
CA SER A 34 -1.51 -7.37 -9.81
C SER A 34 -0.79 -8.34 -8.89
N GLU A 35 0.19 -7.83 -8.16
CA GLU A 35 1.03 -8.61 -7.23
C GLU A 35 1.11 -7.89 -5.89
N ILE A 36 0.77 -8.58 -4.79
CA ILE A 36 0.96 -8.07 -3.44
C ILE A 36 2.30 -8.54 -2.88
N ILE A 37 3.14 -7.60 -2.44
CA ILE A 37 4.40 -7.87 -1.74
C ILE A 37 4.26 -7.50 -0.28
N PHE A 38 4.40 -8.48 0.59
CA PHE A 38 4.51 -8.28 2.03
C PHE A 38 5.93 -7.90 2.42
N VAL A 39 6.10 -6.70 2.99
CA VAL A 39 7.43 -6.22 3.43
C VAL A 39 7.78 -6.71 4.83
N GLY A 40 6.75 -6.97 5.65
CA GLY A 40 6.86 -7.51 7.00
C GLY A 40 7.93 -6.85 7.87
N THR A 41 8.46 -7.65 8.79
CA THR A 41 9.52 -7.21 9.72
C THR A 41 10.91 -7.15 9.09
N ASP A 42 11.09 -7.63 7.86
CA ASP A 42 12.37 -7.48 7.14
C ASP A 42 12.75 -6.02 6.93
N SER A 43 11.74 -5.15 6.84
CA SER A 43 11.88 -3.70 6.83
C SER A 43 12.66 -3.13 8.03
N VAL A 44 12.59 -3.79 9.19
CA VAL A 44 13.16 -3.29 10.48
C VAL A 44 14.19 -4.24 11.12
N ASN A 45 14.39 -5.44 10.55
CA ASN A 45 15.33 -6.45 11.06
C ASN A 45 16.71 -6.42 10.37
N GLY A 46 17.13 -5.27 9.83
CA GLY A 46 18.42 -5.10 9.16
C GLY A 46 18.46 -5.55 7.69
N ASN A 47 17.36 -6.07 7.14
CA ASN A 47 17.27 -6.56 5.76
C ASN A 47 16.77 -5.50 4.76
N LEU A 48 16.53 -4.26 5.22
CA LEU A 48 15.91 -3.18 4.44
C LEU A 48 16.53 -2.98 3.05
N ASN A 49 17.86 -2.90 2.95
CA ASN A 49 18.53 -2.64 1.67
C ASN A 49 18.34 -3.79 0.67
N ALA A 50 18.39 -5.04 1.14
CA ALA A 50 18.19 -6.20 0.28
C ALA A 50 16.74 -6.27 -0.21
N LEU A 51 15.78 -6.06 0.71
CA LEU A 51 14.36 -5.97 0.40
C LEU A 51 14.06 -4.89 -0.65
N VAL A 52 14.56 -3.67 -0.45
CA VAL A 52 14.31 -2.55 -1.38
C VAL A 52 14.97 -2.78 -2.73
N LYS A 53 16.15 -3.42 -2.77
CA LYS A 53 16.79 -3.79 -4.04
C LYS A 53 15.92 -4.77 -4.84
N ALA A 54 15.34 -5.77 -4.18
CA ALA A 54 14.41 -6.71 -4.83
C ALA A 54 13.11 -6.00 -5.29
N LEU A 55 12.60 -5.07 -4.49
CA LEU A 55 11.43 -4.26 -4.87
C LEU A 55 11.72 -3.37 -6.08
N LYS A 56 12.91 -2.76 -6.16
CA LYS A 56 13.30 -1.90 -7.28
C LYS A 56 13.22 -2.62 -8.63
N GLU A 57 13.66 -3.88 -8.69
CA GLU A 57 13.56 -4.69 -9.91
C GLU A 57 12.09 -4.81 -10.36
N LYS A 58 11.17 -5.11 -9.43
CA LYS A 58 9.72 -5.15 -9.70
C LYS A 58 9.13 -3.79 -10.05
N CYS A 59 9.63 -2.69 -9.49
CA CYS A 59 9.16 -1.34 -9.79
C CYS A 59 9.41 -0.95 -11.25
N THR A 60 10.47 -1.49 -11.86
CA THR A 60 10.80 -1.25 -13.27
C THR A 60 9.71 -1.81 -14.18
N GLU A 61 9.24 -3.02 -13.87
CA GLU A 61 8.24 -3.76 -14.63
C GLU A 61 6.79 -3.35 -14.35
N ALA A 62 6.53 -2.74 -13.18
CA ALA A 62 5.19 -2.32 -12.80
C ALA A 62 4.73 -1.08 -13.58
N ASP A 63 3.45 -1.03 -13.93
CA ASP A 63 2.79 0.10 -14.59
C ASP A 63 2.05 1.00 -13.59
N GLY A 64 1.81 0.53 -12.36
CA GLY A 64 1.13 1.28 -11.31
C GLY A 64 1.39 0.69 -9.92
N PHE A 65 1.03 1.44 -8.89
CA PHE A 65 1.36 1.09 -7.50
C PHE A 65 0.19 1.25 -6.54
N VAL A 66 0.14 0.42 -5.50
CA VAL A 66 -0.74 0.64 -4.34
C VAL A 66 0.07 0.48 -3.06
N PHE A 67 0.09 1.49 -2.21
CA PHE A 67 0.79 1.44 -0.93
C PHE A 67 -0.21 1.24 0.22
N GLY A 68 -0.18 0.05 0.83
CA GLY A 68 -1.07 -0.33 1.92
C GLY A 68 -0.39 -0.28 3.29
N SER A 69 -1.06 0.28 4.29
CA SER A 69 -0.54 0.29 5.67
C SER A 69 -1.62 0.13 6.73
N PRO A 70 -1.38 -0.66 7.80
CA PRO A 70 -2.19 -0.56 9.01
C PRO A 70 -1.87 0.72 9.79
N VAL A 71 -2.85 1.19 10.57
CA VAL A 71 -2.67 2.35 11.45
C VAL A 71 -2.15 1.91 12.82
N TYR A 72 -1.00 2.47 13.22
CA TYR A 72 -0.45 2.37 14.56
C TYR A 72 -0.23 3.78 15.13
N TYR A 73 -0.83 4.06 16.30
CA TYR A 73 -0.72 5.37 16.97
C TYR A 73 -1.11 6.57 16.08
N ALA A 74 -2.18 6.40 15.30
CA ALA A 74 -2.67 7.40 14.33
C ALA A 74 -1.69 7.76 13.19
N SER A 75 -0.73 6.88 12.93
CA SER A 75 0.24 6.97 11.84
C SER A 75 0.27 5.65 11.06
N PRO A 76 0.83 5.63 9.84
CA PRO A 76 1.13 4.38 9.15
C PRO A 76 2.09 3.52 9.99
N SER A 77 2.20 2.26 9.62
CA SER A 77 3.22 1.38 10.19
C SER A 77 4.63 1.93 9.98
N GLY A 78 5.51 1.76 10.96
CA GLY A 78 6.92 2.11 10.79
C GLY A 78 7.57 1.29 9.67
N GLU A 79 7.09 0.07 9.48
CA GLU A 79 7.50 -0.88 8.43
C GLU A 79 7.26 -0.32 7.02
N ILE A 80 6.09 0.29 6.75
CA ILE A 80 5.87 0.90 5.43
C ILE A 80 6.71 2.16 5.26
N GLN A 81 6.81 3.00 6.30
CA GLN A 81 7.51 4.28 6.18
C GLN A 81 9.00 4.08 5.88
N VAL A 82 9.67 3.19 6.61
CA VAL A 82 11.10 2.92 6.37
C VAL A 82 11.34 2.31 4.99
N VAL A 83 10.42 1.46 4.50
CA VAL A 83 10.50 0.90 3.14
C VAL A 83 10.29 1.99 2.10
N LEU A 84 9.28 2.84 2.24
CA LEU A 84 8.99 3.89 1.25
C LEU A 84 10.08 4.97 1.22
N ASP A 85 10.60 5.40 2.37
CA ASP A 85 11.73 6.34 2.44
C ASP A 85 12.92 5.83 1.62
N ARG A 86 13.24 4.54 1.78
CA ARG A 86 14.36 3.92 1.07
C ARG A 86 14.04 3.59 -0.38
N LEU A 87 12.83 3.11 -0.67
CA LEU A 87 12.37 2.75 -2.01
C LEU A 87 12.29 3.97 -2.92
N PHE A 88 11.66 5.06 -2.48
CA PHE A 88 11.58 6.30 -3.27
C PHE A 88 12.96 6.92 -3.49
N SER A 89 13.87 6.81 -2.52
CA SER A 89 15.26 7.23 -2.71
C SER A 89 16.03 6.37 -3.74
N MET A 90 15.69 5.09 -3.91
CA MET A 90 16.45 4.15 -4.77
C MET A 90 15.81 3.88 -6.12
N ALA A 91 14.48 3.94 -6.19
CA ALA A 91 13.65 3.53 -7.32
C ALA A 91 12.69 4.65 -7.78
N GLY A 92 12.87 5.88 -7.27
CA GLY A 92 11.97 7.00 -7.56
C GLY A 92 11.83 7.28 -9.06
N ASP A 93 12.94 7.26 -9.80
CA ASP A 93 12.94 7.50 -11.25
C ASP A 93 12.17 6.41 -12.02
N GLU A 94 12.27 5.14 -11.62
CA GLU A 94 11.53 4.02 -12.21
C GLU A 94 10.02 4.09 -11.93
N MET A 95 9.61 4.84 -10.91
CA MET A 95 8.22 5.03 -10.51
C MET A 95 7.60 6.32 -11.05
N LYS A 96 8.40 7.28 -11.56
CA LYS A 96 7.88 8.56 -12.08
C LYS A 96 6.83 8.36 -13.15
N TYR A 97 5.81 9.20 -13.12
CA TYR A 97 4.67 9.23 -14.06
C TYR A 97 3.79 7.97 -14.07
N LYS A 98 4.11 6.96 -13.26
CA LYS A 98 3.25 5.79 -13.07
C LYS A 98 2.20 6.10 -12.00
N PRO A 99 0.92 5.75 -12.21
CA PRO A 99 -0.14 6.01 -11.25
C PRO A 99 0.09 5.28 -9.91
N ALA A 100 -0.30 5.92 -8.81
CA ALA A 100 -0.25 5.33 -7.48
C ALA A 100 -1.53 5.58 -6.69
N ALA A 101 -1.97 4.58 -5.94
CA ALA A 101 -3.01 4.68 -4.92
C ALA A 101 -2.44 4.37 -3.53
N VAL A 102 -3.14 4.79 -2.49
CA VAL A 102 -2.80 4.48 -1.09
C VAL A 102 -4.02 3.93 -0.38
N VAL A 103 -3.84 2.97 0.51
CA VAL A 103 -4.93 2.39 1.31
C VAL A 103 -4.50 2.20 2.75
N THR A 104 -5.41 2.46 3.69
CA THR A 104 -5.14 2.23 5.13
C THR A 104 -6.14 1.28 5.76
N SER A 105 -5.70 0.55 6.77
CA SER A 105 -6.60 -0.24 7.62
C SER A 105 -6.47 0.17 9.09
N ALA A 106 -7.59 0.33 9.78
CA ALA A 106 -7.60 0.65 11.20
C ALA A 106 -8.69 -0.13 11.94
N ARG A 107 -8.64 -0.13 13.28
CA ARG A 107 -9.77 -0.64 14.06
C ARG A 107 -10.88 0.39 14.26
N ARG A 108 -10.53 1.68 14.30
CA ARG A 108 -11.49 2.77 14.65
C ARG A 108 -11.12 4.14 14.10
N ALA A 109 -9.84 4.54 14.19
CA ALA A 109 -9.43 5.91 13.91
C ALA A 109 -7.95 5.98 13.50
N GLY A 110 -7.55 7.15 12.99
CA GLY A 110 -6.17 7.46 12.60
C GLY A 110 -5.84 7.21 11.12
N THR A 111 -6.82 6.75 10.35
CA THR A 111 -6.73 6.53 8.90
C THR A 111 -6.46 7.82 8.14
N THR A 112 -7.18 8.91 8.42
CA THR A 112 -7.01 10.20 7.72
C THR A 112 -5.57 10.72 7.81
N ALA A 113 -5.01 10.78 9.02
CA ALA A 113 -3.62 11.21 9.22
C ALA A 113 -2.61 10.25 8.55
N SER A 114 -2.93 8.95 8.51
CA SER A 114 -2.08 7.95 7.87
C SER A 114 -2.11 8.03 6.35
N LEU A 115 -3.29 8.26 5.76
CA LEU A 115 -3.47 8.51 4.34
C LEU A 115 -2.68 9.74 3.90
N ASP A 116 -2.76 10.83 4.67
CA ASP A 116 -1.98 12.04 4.41
C ASP A 116 -0.47 11.79 4.37
N VAL A 117 0.04 10.92 5.25
CA VAL A 117 1.47 10.55 5.23
C VAL A 117 1.80 9.72 3.99
N LEU A 118 1.00 8.69 3.67
CA LEU A 118 1.26 7.82 2.52
C LEU A 118 1.17 8.57 1.19
N ALA A 119 0.22 9.49 1.05
CA ALA A 119 0.00 10.25 -0.19
C ALA A 119 1.16 11.21 -0.53
N LYS A 120 2.00 11.58 0.45
CA LYS A 120 3.17 12.45 0.21
C LYS A 120 4.19 11.81 -0.71
N TYR A 121 4.41 10.50 -0.61
CA TYR A 121 5.41 9.78 -1.40
C TYR A 121 5.14 9.86 -2.92
N PRO A 122 3.95 9.46 -3.44
CA PRO A 122 3.66 9.65 -4.85
C PRO A 122 3.57 11.13 -5.24
N SER A 123 3.07 12.00 -4.36
CA SER A 123 2.96 13.45 -4.64
C SER A 123 4.31 14.10 -4.97
N ILE A 124 5.34 13.83 -4.16
CA ILE A 124 6.66 14.44 -4.35
C ILE A 124 7.45 13.78 -5.50
N ASN A 125 7.09 12.56 -5.89
CA ASN A 125 7.79 11.76 -6.90
C ASN A 125 7.13 11.81 -8.29
N GLU A 126 6.33 12.85 -8.57
CA GLU A 126 5.73 13.06 -9.89
C GLU A 126 4.83 11.88 -10.35
N MET A 127 4.19 11.20 -9.39
CA MET A 127 3.28 10.10 -9.66
C MET A 127 1.83 10.61 -9.64
N PRO A 128 1.02 10.37 -10.69
CA PRO A 128 -0.41 10.66 -10.66
C PRO A 128 -1.10 9.88 -9.53
N ILE A 129 -1.71 10.60 -8.58
CA ILE A 129 -2.45 9.95 -7.49
C ILE A 129 -3.83 9.56 -7.98
N VAL A 130 -4.13 8.26 -7.88
CA VAL A 130 -5.44 7.69 -8.19
C VAL A 130 -6.30 7.77 -6.93
N THR A 131 -7.41 8.50 -7.04
CA THR A 131 -8.42 8.62 -5.98
C THR A 131 -9.42 7.46 -6.05
N SER A 132 -10.07 7.15 -4.93
CA SER A 132 -11.20 6.22 -4.87
C SER A 132 -12.54 6.96 -4.96
N CYS A 133 -13.63 6.24 -5.21
CA CYS A 133 -15.01 6.75 -5.14
C CYS A 133 -15.40 7.17 -3.70
N TYR A 134 -14.63 6.72 -2.70
CA TYR A 134 -14.72 7.16 -1.32
C TYR A 134 -13.32 7.22 -0.67
N TRP A 135 -13.24 7.45 0.64
CA TRP A 135 -11.95 7.44 1.33
C TRP A 135 -11.31 6.03 1.26
N PRO A 136 -10.06 5.89 0.81
CA PRO A 136 -9.42 4.58 0.62
C PRO A 136 -8.94 4.00 1.95
N MET A 137 -9.89 3.64 2.82
CA MET A 137 -9.64 3.13 4.15
C MET A 137 -10.69 2.12 4.57
N VAL A 138 -10.27 1.10 5.31
CA VAL A 138 -11.17 0.08 5.85
C VAL A 138 -11.01 -0.08 7.36
N HIS A 139 -12.08 -0.56 7.99
CA HIS A 139 -12.15 -0.80 9.42
C HIS A 139 -12.33 -2.29 9.75
N GLY A 140 -11.49 -2.80 10.65
CA GLY A 140 -11.59 -4.20 11.09
C GLY A 140 -10.57 -4.54 12.18
N LYS A 141 -10.94 -5.46 13.10
CA LYS A 141 -10.00 -5.98 14.10
C LYS A 141 -9.17 -7.15 13.53
N LYS A 142 -9.77 -7.92 12.62
CA LYS A 142 -9.20 -9.08 11.93
C LYS A 142 -9.67 -9.05 10.47
N PRO A 143 -9.01 -9.79 9.56
CA PRO A 143 -9.28 -9.70 8.12
C PRO A 143 -10.76 -9.91 7.76
N GLU A 144 -11.44 -10.84 8.42
CA GLU A 144 -12.86 -11.13 8.13
C GLU A 144 -13.82 -10.00 8.54
N ASP A 145 -13.37 -9.07 9.39
CA ASP A 145 -14.19 -7.91 9.75
C ASP A 145 -14.13 -6.82 8.68
N VAL A 146 -13.09 -6.81 7.83
CA VAL A 146 -12.97 -5.83 6.72
C VAL A 146 -14.15 -5.95 5.77
N GLN A 147 -14.58 -7.18 5.46
CA GLN A 147 -15.75 -7.40 4.59
C GLN A 147 -17.07 -6.89 5.18
N LYS A 148 -17.11 -6.59 6.49
CA LYS A 148 -18.29 -6.05 7.18
C LYS A 148 -18.27 -4.52 7.24
N ASP A 149 -17.17 -3.88 6.85
CA ASP A 149 -17.11 -2.44 6.68
C ASP A 149 -17.66 -2.09 5.30
N GLU A 150 -18.99 -2.18 5.16
CA GLU A 150 -19.70 -2.04 3.88
C GLU A 150 -19.39 -0.71 3.17
N GLU A 151 -19.16 0.38 3.92
CA GLU A 151 -18.74 1.66 3.34
C GLU A 151 -17.28 1.65 2.88
N GLY A 152 -16.39 0.97 3.62
CA GLY A 152 -14.97 0.88 3.28
C GLY A 152 -14.64 -0.08 2.14
N VAL A 153 -15.42 -1.16 1.99
CA VAL A 153 -15.30 -2.12 0.87
C VAL A 153 -16.21 -1.79 -0.29
N TYR A 154 -16.90 -0.64 -0.23
CA TYR A 154 -17.74 -0.16 -1.30
C TYR A 154 -16.91 0.01 -2.58
N VAL A 155 -17.32 -0.71 -3.64
CA VAL A 155 -16.76 -0.63 -4.99
C VAL A 155 -17.76 0.12 -5.87
#